data_AF-A0A7X0JGE2-F1
#
_entry.id   AF-A0A7X0JGE2-F1
#
_cell.length_a   1.000
_cell.length_b   1.000
_cell.length_c   1.000
_cell.angle_alpha   90.00
_cell.angle_beta   90.00
_cell.angle_gamma   90.00
#
_symmetry.space_group_name_H-M   'P 1'
#
loop_
_entity.id
_entity.type
_entity.pdbx_description
1 polymer ?
#
loop_
_entity_poly.entity_id
_entity_poly.type
_entity_poly.pdbx_seq_one_letter_code
_entity_poly.pdbx_strand_id
1 'polypeptide(L)'
;MIKFAVLGRAAALAIVMSGALSVSAQAQEIPEAHMAAARDAIASLNVTDRFDNILPNMAEALKGQFIQSSPNFQEQINAIVDEEALALAPRRADLEKEAATIYAKSFSVDELKTISTFFTTEAGKKLLNNQPLVARELGRAAEIWANGISRDLNTQATAKLRGVIDANPIKAPVVDTPAPAAAGAKPAPTPAAKP
;
A
#
# COMPACT_ATOMS: atom_id res chain seq x y z
N MET A 1 -3.91 46.73 60.68
CA MET A 1 -4.66 45.66 61.37
C MET A 1 -5.04 44.67 60.28
N ILE A 2 -4.57 43.43 60.17
CA ILE A 2 -3.82 42.49 61.01
C ILE A 2 -2.84 41.78 60.07
N LYS A 3 -1.61 41.56 60.54
CA LYS A 3 -0.54 40.82 59.86
C LYS A 3 -0.62 39.36 60.29
N PHE A 4 -0.44 38.43 59.36
CA PHE A 4 0.14 37.12 59.66
C PHE A 4 1.42 36.99 58.84
N ALA A 5 2.55 37.20 59.52
CA ALA A 5 3.81 36.63 59.10
C ALA A 5 3.93 35.26 59.78
N VAL A 6 4.56 34.28 59.11
CA VAL A 6 5.55 33.37 59.70
C VAL A 6 6.09 32.44 58.61
N LEU A 7 7.42 32.53 58.43
CA LEU A 7 8.42 31.52 58.07
C LEU A 7 8.26 30.76 56.72
N GLY A 8 9.29 30.62 55.87
CA GLY A 8 10.70 30.92 56.06
C GLY A 8 11.57 30.73 54.79
N ARG A 9 12.75 31.34 54.89
CA ARG A 9 14.09 31.03 54.31
C ARG A 9 14.16 29.68 53.56
N ALA A 10 14.80 29.49 52.40
CA ALA A 10 16.07 29.99 51.86
C ALA A 10 16.14 29.66 50.35
N ALA A 11 16.54 30.58 49.47
CA ALA A 11 17.88 30.71 48.88
C ALA A 11 18.44 29.45 48.16
N ALA A 12 18.37 29.50 46.82
CA ALA A 12 19.38 29.15 45.79
C ALA A 12 20.23 27.87 45.93
N LEU A 13 20.22 27.05 44.87
CA LEU A 13 21.46 26.66 44.18
C LEU A 13 21.19 26.11 42.78
N ALA A 14 21.80 26.73 41.78
CA ALA A 14 21.91 26.19 40.43
C ALA A 14 22.84 24.98 40.45
N ILE A 15 22.41 23.87 39.85
CA ILE A 15 23.29 22.74 39.50
C ILE A 15 23.18 22.56 37.99
N VAL A 16 24.07 23.24 37.27
CA VAL A 16 24.50 22.81 35.94
C VAL A 16 25.56 21.75 36.19
N MET A 17 25.16 20.48 36.16
CA MET A 17 26.09 19.37 36.02
C MET A 17 25.84 18.74 34.65
N SER A 18 26.65 19.19 33.69
CA SER A 18 26.83 18.58 32.39
C SER A 18 27.46 17.20 32.56
N GLY A 19 26.63 16.21 32.88
CA GLY A 19 26.97 14.79 32.75
C GLY A 19 26.65 14.35 31.34
N ALA A 20 27.56 14.59 30.40
CA ALA A 20 27.57 13.85 29.15
C ALA A 20 27.95 12.40 29.48
N LEU A 21 26.96 11.61 29.90
CA LEU A 21 27.01 10.18 29.75
C LEU A 21 27.01 9.92 28.25
N SER A 22 28.20 9.86 27.68
CA SER A 22 28.44 9.13 26.43
C SER A 22 28.07 7.68 26.71
N VAL A 23 26.76 7.38 26.65
CA VAL A 23 26.28 6.02 26.42
C VAL A 23 26.83 5.70 25.04
N SER A 24 27.98 5.05 25.03
CA SER A 24 28.37 4.20 23.91
C SER A 24 27.15 3.32 23.65
N ALA A 25 26.47 3.59 22.54
CA ALA A 25 25.46 2.71 21.99
C ALA A 25 26.18 1.41 21.60
N GLN A 26 26.53 0.60 22.59
CA GLN A 26 26.64 -0.83 22.42
C GLN A 26 25.29 -1.21 21.82
N ALA A 27 25.29 -1.73 20.60
CA ALA A 27 24.11 -2.36 20.06
C ALA A 27 23.71 -3.43 21.08
N GLN A 28 22.72 -3.11 21.92
CA GLN A 28 22.25 -4.01 22.94
C GLN A 28 21.79 -5.26 22.20
N GLU A 29 22.54 -6.34 22.33
CA GLU A 29 22.20 -7.60 21.69
C GLU A 29 20.80 -7.99 22.18
N ILE A 30 19.91 -8.32 21.24
CA ILE A 30 18.52 -8.61 21.56
C ILE A 30 18.51 -9.86 22.46
N PRO A 31 17.91 -9.81 23.66
CA PRO A 31 17.88 -10.96 24.54
C PRO A 31 17.25 -12.18 23.86
N GLU A 32 17.79 -13.39 24.09
CA GLU A 32 17.29 -14.61 23.44
C GLU A 32 15.80 -14.86 23.71
N ALA A 33 15.31 -14.52 24.91
CA ALA A 33 13.88 -14.61 25.24
C ALA A 33 13.00 -13.70 24.35
N HIS A 34 13.52 -12.55 23.92
CA HIS A 34 12.83 -11.63 23.02
C HIS A 34 12.85 -12.17 21.59
N MET A 35 14.00 -12.72 21.16
CA MET A 35 14.10 -13.43 19.87
C MET A 35 13.17 -14.63 19.79
N ALA A 36 13.05 -15.41 20.86
CA ALA A 36 12.11 -16.53 20.93
C ALA A 36 10.65 -16.07 20.78
N ALA A 37 10.23 -15.05 21.54
CA ALA A 37 8.89 -14.49 21.41
C ALA A 37 8.62 -13.93 19.99
N ALA A 38 9.63 -13.35 19.35
CA ALA A 38 9.51 -12.87 17.97
C ALA A 38 9.31 -14.01 16.97
N ARG A 39 10.05 -15.12 17.13
CA ARG A 39 9.87 -16.33 16.29
C ARG A 39 8.47 -16.93 16.46
N ASP A 40 7.98 -17.02 17.70
CA ASP A 40 6.63 -17.52 17.99
C ASP A 40 5.54 -16.64 17.36
N ALA A 41 5.73 -15.32 17.38
CA ALA A 41 4.82 -14.39 16.72
C ALA A 41 4.86 -14.55 15.19
N ILE A 42 6.04 -14.61 14.59
CA ILE A 42 6.23 -14.82 13.14
C ILE A 42 5.54 -16.11 12.69
N ALA A 43 5.78 -17.20 13.41
CA ALA A 43 5.16 -18.51 13.12
C ALA A 43 3.64 -18.48 13.26
N SER A 44 3.09 -17.73 14.23
CA SER A 44 1.64 -17.60 14.37
C SER A 44 0.96 -16.78 13.26
N LEU A 45 1.72 -15.88 12.64
CA LEU A 45 1.22 -14.95 11.62
C LEU A 45 1.45 -15.43 10.18
N ASN A 46 2.25 -16.49 9.98
CA ASN A 46 2.61 -17.01 8.65
C ASN A 46 3.25 -15.92 7.74
N VAL A 47 4.00 -14.99 8.33
CA VAL A 47 4.50 -13.80 7.61
C VAL A 47 5.69 -14.08 6.71
N THR A 48 6.37 -15.21 6.93
CA THR A 48 7.51 -15.65 6.13
C THR A 48 7.15 -16.72 5.09
N ASP A 49 5.96 -17.30 5.10
CA ASP A 49 5.51 -18.35 4.17
C ASP A 49 5.67 -17.95 2.69
N ARG A 50 5.44 -16.66 2.38
CA ARG A 50 5.62 -16.15 1.01
C ARG A 50 7.06 -16.27 0.49
N PHE A 51 8.04 -16.39 1.40
CA PHE A 51 9.45 -16.51 1.07
C PHE A 51 9.88 -17.95 0.78
N ASP A 52 9.03 -18.94 1.06
CA ASP A 52 9.28 -20.36 0.77
C ASP A 52 9.56 -20.60 -0.72
N ASN A 53 8.98 -19.77 -1.59
CA ASN A 53 9.12 -19.87 -3.04
C ASN A 53 10.39 -19.20 -3.60
N ILE A 54 11.18 -18.48 -2.79
CA ILE A 54 12.36 -17.77 -3.30
C ILE A 54 13.35 -18.74 -3.95
N LEU A 55 13.77 -19.77 -3.21
CA LEU A 55 14.79 -20.71 -3.68
C LEU A 55 14.30 -21.57 -4.85
N PRO A 56 13.09 -22.16 -4.83
CA PRO A 56 12.53 -22.86 -5.98
C PRO A 56 12.44 -21.98 -7.24
N ASN A 57 11.98 -20.72 -7.10
CA ASN A 57 11.89 -19.82 -8.25
C ASN A 57 13.26 -19.47 -8.84
N MET A 58 14.28 -19.29 -7.98
CA MET A 58 15.66 -19.07 -8.42
C MET A 58 16.23 -20.30 -9.14
N ALA A 59 15.97 -21.50 -8.62
CA ALA A 59 16.39 -22.76 -9.22
C ALA A 59 15.77 -22.95 -10.62
N GLU A 60 14.45 -22.74 -10.74
CA GLU A 60 13.75 -22.85 -12.03
C GLU A 60 14.24 -21.82 -13.06
N ALA A 61 14.46 -20.57 -12.64
CA ALA A 61 15.05 -19.55 -13.51
C ALA A 61 16.44 -19.96 -14.01
N LEU A 62 17.28 -20.53 -13.14
CA LEU A 62 18.62 -20.99 -13.47
C LEU A 62 18.61 -22.18 -14.44
N LYS A 63 17.70 -23.16 -14.22
CA LYS A 63 17.49 -24.27 -15.14
C LYS A 63 17.11 -23.76 -16.53
N GLY A 64 16.14 -22.86 -16.61
CA GLY A 64 15.71 -22.27 -17.88
C GLY A 64 16.86 -21.61 -18.64
N GLN A 65 17.70 -20.85 -17.95
CA GLN A 65 18.90 -20.23 -18.52
C GLN A 65 19.90 -21.27 -19.04
N PHE A 66 20.23 -22.28 -18.23
CA PHE A 66 21.21 -23.30 -18.62
C PHE A 66 20.71 -24.19 -19.76
N ILE A 67 19.44 -24.62 -19.73
CA ILE A 67 18.84 -25.43 -20.79
C ILE A 67 18.85 -24.66 -22.12
N GLN A 68 18.54 -23.36 -22.11
CA GLN A 68 18.61 -22.53 -23.31
C GLN A 68 20.02 -22.52 -23.91
N SER A 69 21.05 -22.40 -23.08
CA SER A 69 22.45 -22.38 -23.53
C SER A 69 23.02 -23.77 -23.88
N SER A 70 22.44 -24.84 -23.36
CA SER A 70 22.99 -26.19 -23.40
C SER A 70 21.87 -27.25 -23.41
N PRO A 71 21.04 -27.31 -24.47
CA PRO A 71 19.83 -28.12 -24.50
C PRO A 71 20.07 -29.62 -24.40
N ASN A 72 21.22 -30.11 -24.87
CA ASN A 72 21.60 -31.53 -24.80
C ASN A 72 21.84 -32.03 -23.36
N PHE A 73 21.93 -31.12 -22.38
CA PHE A 73 22.23 -31.45 -20.99
C PHE A 73 21.04 -31.24 -20.04
N GLN A 74 19.82 -31.17 -20.56
CA GLN A 74 18.63 -30.81 -19.77
C GLN A 74 18.44 -31.69 -18.52
N GLU A 75 18.59 -33.01 -18.64
CA GLU A 75 18.45 -33.92 -17.49
C GLU A 75 19.51 -33.66 -16.42
N GLN A 76 20.77 -33.48 -16.83
CA GLN A 76 21.87 -33.19 -15.90
C GLN A 76 21.71 -31.82 -15.24
N ILE A 77 21.30 -30.81 -16.01
CA ILE A 77 21.02 -29.45 -15.50
C ILE A 77 19.93 -29.51 -14.43
N ASN A 78 18.82 -30.20 -14.71
CA ASN A 78 17.73 -30.32 -13.75
C ASN A 78 18.21 -30.99 -12.46
N ALA A 79 18.85 -32.15 -12.57
CA ALA A 79 19.33 -32.91 -11.42
C ALA A 79 20.32 -32.12 -10.56
N ILE A 80 21.34 -31.51 -11.18
CA ILE A 80 22.38 -30.76 -10.47
C ILE A 80 21.80 -29.50 -9.81
N VAL A 81 20.97 -28.74 -10.53
CA VAL A 81 20.39 -27.51 -9.96
C VAL A 81 19.44 -27.85 -8.81
N ASP A 82 18.68 -28.94 -8.89
CA ASP A 82 17.83 -29.41 -7.78
C ASP A 82 18.66 -29.86 -6.58
N GLU A 83 19.74 -30.60 -6.79
CA GLU A 83 20.66 -31.02 -5.72
C GLU A 83 21.28 -29.81 -5.00
N GLU A 84 21.77 -28.83 -5.76
CA GLU A 84 22.35 -27.59 -5.19
C GLU A 84 21.30 -26.74 -4.49
N ALA A 85 20.07 -26.65 -5.03
CA ALA A 85 18.97 -25.95 -4.37
C ALA A 85 18.62 -26.62 -3.03
N LEU A 86 18.55 -27.96 -2.98
CA LEU A 86 18.33 -28.69 -1.74
C LEU A 86 19.47 -28.46 -0.73
N ALA A 87 20.72 -28.42 -1.17
CA ALA A 87 21.87 -28.12 -0.33
C ALA A 87 21.83 -26.69 0.25
N LEU A 88 21.22 -25.74 -0.47
CA LEU A 88 21.04 -24.36 -0.03
C LEU A 88 19.81 -24.13 0.85
N ALA A 89 18.86 -25.06 0.89
CA ALA A 89 17.61 -24.92 1.67
C ALA A 89 17.82 -24.55 3.16
N PRO A 90 18.83 -25.05 3.89
CA PRO A 90 19.08 -24.66 5.28
C PRO A 90 19.34 -23.16 5.48
N ARG A 91 19.77 -22.42 4.45
CA ARG A 91 19.97 -20.96 4.51
C ARG A 91 18.68 -20.19 4.77
N ARG A 92 17.52 -20.84 4.68
CA ARG A 92 16.25 -20.28 5.15
C ARG A 92 16.34 -19.79 6.61
N ALA A 93 17.10 -20.48 7.46
CA ALA A 93 17.26 -20.08 8.85
C ALA A 93 17.87 -18.68 9.00
N ASP A 94 18.70 -18.23 8.06
CA ASP A 94 19.26 -16.88 8.07
C ASP A 94 18.17 -15.82 7.88
N LEU A 95 17.24 -16.06 6.96
CA LEU A 95 16.09 -15.19 6.72
C LEU A 95 15.14 -15.16 7.92
N GLU A 96 14.88 -16.31 8.54
CA GLU A 96 14.05 -16.39 9.75
C GLU A 96 14.70 -15.63 10.93
N LYS A 97 16.02 -15.70 11.06
CA LYS A 97 16.76 -14.92 12.07
C LYS A 97 16.63 -13.42 11.83
N GLU A 98 16.74 -12.97 10.58
CA GLU A 98 16.57 -11.55 10.24
C GLU A 98 15.13 -11.09 10.51
N ALA A 99 14.14 -11.89 10.11
CA ALA A 99 12.73 -11.60 10.38
C ALA A 99 12.46 -11.48 11.89
N ALA A 100 12.95 -12.43 12.69
CA ALA A 100 12.82 -12.39 14.15
C ALA A 100 13.50 -11.14 14.75
N THR A 101 14.64 -10.73 14.22
CA THR A 101 15.35 -9.51 14.64
C THR A 101 14.51 -8.27 14.36
N ILE A 102 13.87 -8.19 13.19
CA ILE A 102 12.98 -7.08 12.82
C ILE A 102 11.77 -7.02 13.78
N TYR A 103 11.15 -8.17 14.07
CA TYR A 103 10.00 -8.24 14.99
C TYR A 103 10.38 -7.87 16.43
N ALA A 104 11.49 -8.40 16.94
CA ALA A 104 11.97 -8.08 18.28
C ALA A 104 12.34 -6.59 18.43
N LYS A 105 12.84 -5.94 17.38
CA LYS A 105 13.06 -4.47 17.41
C LYS A 105 11.78 -3.65 17.34
N SER A 106 10.71 -4.21 16.78
CA SER A 106 9.46 -3.49 16.51
C SER A 106 8.43 -3.61 17.63
N PHE A 107 8.48 -4.68 18.41
CA PHE A 107 7.50 -5.00 19.43
C PHE A 107 8.18 -5.42 20.72
N SER A 108 7.56 -5.11 21.85
CA SER A 108 7.96 -5.65 23.16
C SER A 108 7.70 -7.15 23.25
N VAL A 109 8.34 -7.82 24.22
CA VAL A 109 8.13 -9.26 24.48
C VAL A 109 6.65 -9.57 24.77
N ASP A 110 5.97 -8.71 25.53
CA ASP A 110 4.58 -8.94 25.93
C ASP A 110 3.60 -8.76 24.76
N GLU A 111 3.86 -7.80 23.87
CA GLU A 111 3.10 -7.63 22.63
C GLU A 111 3.27 -8.83 21.70
N LEU A 112 4.51 -9.30 21.51
CA LEU A 112 4.80 -10.49 20.70
C LEU A 112 4.07 -11.74 21.22
N LYS A 113 4.09 -11.95 22.54
CA LYS A 113 3.34 -13.03 23.19
C LYS A 113 1.83 -12.88 23.00
N THR A 114 1.31 -11.67 23.14
CA THR A 114 -0.12 -11.38 22.96
C THR A 114 -0.56 -11.67 21.53
N ILE A 115 0.22 -11.22 20.54
CA ILE A 115 0.00 -11.49 19.12
C ILE A 115 -0.02 -13.01 18.88
N SER A 116 1.02 -13.73 19.33
CA SER A 116 1.11 -15.18 19.17
C SER A 116 -0.06 -15.92 19.81
N THR A 117 -0.45 -15.51 21.03
CA THR A 117 -1.59 -16.10 21.75
C THR A 117 -2.89 -15.93 20.98
N PHE A 118 -3.16 -14.75 20.40
CA PHE A 118 -4.38 -14.53 19.64
C PHE A 118 -4.40 -15.32 18.34
N PHE A 119 -3.33 -15.25 17.55
CA PHE A 119 -3.29 -15.88 16.23
C PHE A 119 -3.14 -17.40 16.25
N THR A 120 -2.81 -17.99 17.40
CA THR A 120 -2.89 -19.45 17.60
C THR A 120 -4.29 -19.97 17.90
N THR A 121 -5.26 -19.10 18.27
CA THR A 121 -6.66 -19.49 18.47
C THR A 121 -7.36 -19.86 17.16
N GLU A 122 -8.46 -20.63 17.23
CA GLU A 122 -9.28 -20.95 16.06
C GLU A 122 -9.82 -19.70 15.34
N ALA A 123 -10.22 -18.68 16.11
CA ALA A 123 -10.69 -17.41 15.54
C ALA A 123 -9.54 -16.65 14.85
N GLY A 124 -8.36 -16.58 15.46
CA GLY A 124 -7.18 -15.92 14.89
C GLY A 124 -6.71 -16.59 13.60
N LYS A 125 -6.58 -17.91 13.58
CA LYS A 125 -6.26 -18.68 12.36
C LYS A 125 -7.30 -18.49 11.28
N LYS A 126 -8.60 -18.55 11.64
CA LYS A 126 -9.69 -18.32 10.69
C LYS A 126 -9.65 -16.92 10.10
N LEU A 127 -9.31 -15.91 10.89
CA LEU A 127 -9.16 -14.54 10.40
C LEU A 127 -8.06 -14.45 9.35
N LEU A 128 -6.86 -14.98 9.63
CA LEU A 128 -5.74 -14.99 8.67
C LEU A 128 -6.10 -15.70 7.36
N ASN A 129 -6.67 -16.90 7.47
CA ASN A 129 -6.97 -17.73 6.31
C ASN A 129 -8.13 -17.18 5.46
N ASN A 130 -9.13 -16.56 6.11
CA ASN A 130 -10.32 -16.07 5.41
C ASN A 130 -10.19 -14.63 4.92
N GLN A 131 -9.15 -13.88 5.31
CA GLN A 131 -9.02 -12.47 4.96
C GLN A 131 -9.11 -12.21 3.44
N PRO A 132 -8.46 -12.99 2.54
CA PRO A 132 -8.57 -12.77 1.09
C PRO A 132 -10.00 -12.96 0.57
N LEU A 133 -10.71 -13.97 1.10
CA LEU A 133 -12.11 -14.21 0.75
C LEU A 133 -13.00 -13.06 1.20
N VAL A 134 -12.87 -12.63 2.46
CA VAL A 134 -13.64 -11.51 3.03
C VAL A 134 -13.38 -10.23 2.24
N ALA A 135 -12.12 -9.93 1.91
CA ALA A 135 -11.75 -8.75 1.13
C ALA A 135 -12.41 -8.75 -0.26
N ARG A 136 -12.45 -9.91 -0.94
CA ARG A 136 -13.13 -10.05 -2.23
C ARG A 136 -14.63 -9.80 -2.13
N GLU A 137 -15.28 -10.36 -1.11
CA GLU A 137 -16.73 -10.18 -0.91
C GLU A 137 -17.09 -8.73 -0.56
N LEU A 138 -16.29 -8.08 0.30
CA LEU A 138 -16.44 -6.66 0.60
C LEU A 138 -16.25 -5.78 -0.65
N GLY A 139 -15.26 -6.10 -1.49
CA GLY A 139 -15.04 -5.40 -2.75
C GLY A 139 -16.25 -5.47 -3.68
N ARG A 140 -16.85 -6.65 -3.84
CA ARG A 140 -18.08 -6.83 -4.63
C ARG A 140 -19.24 -6.00 -4.06
N ALA A 141 -19.42 -5.99 -2.74
CA ALA A 141 -20.47 -5.20 -2.11
C ALA A 141 -20.27 -3.69 -2.35
N ALA A 142 -19.03 -3.22 -2.26
CA ALA A 142 -18.68 -1.82 -2.53
C ALA A 142 -18.96 -1.43 -4.00
N GLU A 143 -18.68 -2.30 -4.95
CA GLU A 143 -18.96 -2.08 -6.38
C GLU A 143 -20.47 -1.93 -6.64
N ILE A 144 -21.29 -2.83 -6.09
CA ILE A 144 -22.76 -2.77 -6.21
C ILE A 144 -23.29 -1.46 -5.62
N TRP A 145 -22.82 -1.10 -4.41
CA TRP A 145 -23.21 0.13 -3.76
C TRP A 145 -22.82 1.37 -4.58
N ALA A 146 -21.58 1.43 -5.08
CA ALA A 146 -21.09 2.53 -5.89
C ALA A 146 -21.89 2.71 -7.19
N ASN A 147 -22.27 1.61 -7.84
CA ASN A 147 -23.12 1.64 -9.03
C ASN A 147 -24.51 2.23 -8.73
N GLY A 148 -25.08 1.88 -7.57
CA GLY A 148 -26.34 2.48 -7.09
C GLY A 148 -26.22 3.98 -6.86
N ILE A 149 -25.18 4.42 -6.12
CA ILE A 149 -24.92 5.84 -5.87
C ILE A 149 -24.69 6.61 -7.16
N SER A 150 -23.94 6.06 -8.12
CA SER A 150 -23.67 6.70 -9.41
C SER A 150 -24.95 6.96 -10.20
N ARG A 151 -25.83 5.95 -10.28
CA ARG A 151 -27.15 6.10 -10.91
C ARG A 151 -27.97 7.19 -10.24
N ASP A 152 -28.10 7.12 -8.91
CA ASP A 152 -28.95 8.04 -8.16
C ASP A 152 -28.42 9.47 -8.22
N LEU A 153 -27.10 9.65 -8.15
CA LEU A 153 -26.42 10.93 -8.33
C LEU A 153 -26.69 11.51 -9.71
N ASN A 154 -26.53 10.71 -10.78
CA ASN A 154 -26.79 11.15 -12.14
C ASN A 154 -28.25 11.59 -12.34
N THR A 155 -29.21 10.80 -11.84
CA THR A 155 -30.64 11.12 -11.93
C THR A 155 -30.96 12.42 -11.19
N GLN A 156 -30.50 12.56 -9.95
CA GLN A 156 -30.78 13.75 -9.14
C GLN A 156 -30.10 15.01 -9.68
N ALA A 157 -28.84 14.89 -10.10
CA ALA A 157 -28.11 16.01 -10.70
C ALA A 157 -28.78 16.46 -12.00
N THR A 158 -29.15 15.53 -12.89
CA THR A 158 -29.84 15.85 -14.15
C THR A 158 -31.18 16.53 -13.90
N ALA A 159 -31.98 16.02 -12.95
CA ALA A 159 -33.28 16.61 -12.62
C ALA A 159 -33.15 18.05 -12.10
N LYS A 160 -32.21 18.28 -11.18
CA LYS A 160 -31.95 19.63 -10.65
C LYS A 160 -31.41 20.57 -11.73
N LEU A 161 -30.46 20.12 -12.55
CA LEU A 161 -29.90 20.91 -13.65
C LEU A 161 -30.95 21.28 -14.68
N ARG A 162 -31.85 20.35 -15.04
CA ARG A 162 -32.97 20.65 -15.95
C ARG A 162 -33.83 21.78 -15.40
N GLY A 163 -34.21 21.71 -14.12
CA GLY A 163 -34.98 22.79 -13.48
C GLY A 163 -34.28 24.15 -13.53
N VAL A 164 -32.95 24.18 -13.38
CA VAL A 164 -32.15 25.41 -13.50
C VAL A 164 -32.12 25.95 -14.93
N ILE A 165 -31.99 25.05 -15.93
CA ILE A 165 -31.97 25.42 -17.36
C ILE A 165 -33.33 25.95 -17.80
N ASP A 166 -34.42 25.26 -17.43
CA ASP A 166 -35.78 25.67 -17.80
C ASP A 166 -36.14 27.03 -17.18
N ALA A 167 -35.61 27.33 -15.98
CA ALA A 167 -35.75 28.64 -15.35
C ALA A 167 -34.87 29.74 -15.96
N ASN A 168 -33.82 29.37 -16.72
CA ASN A 168 -32.89 30.29 -17.38
C ASN A 168 -32.75 29.92 -18.87
N PRO A 169 -33.81 30.08 -19.68
CA PRO A 169 -33.77 29.67 -21.08
C PRO A 169 -32.67 30.43 -21.81
N ILE A 170 -31.74 29.69 -22.42
CA ILE A 170 -30.71 30.28 -23.26
C ILE A 170 -31.40 30.87 -24.49
N LYS A 171 -31.38 32.20 -24.61
CA LYS A 171 -31.81 32.88 -25.83
C LYS A 171 -30.88 32.44 -26.96
N ALA A 172 -31.45 31.93 -28.05
CA ALA A 172 -30.68 31.65 -29.26
C ALA A 172 -29.91 32.92 -29.66
N PRO A 173 -28.66 32.81 -30.13
CA PRO A 173 -27.98 33.94 -30.71
C PRO A 173 -28.86 34.45 -31.85
N VAL A 174 -29.24 35.73 -31.76
CA VAL A 174 -29.92 36.41 -32.85
C VAL A 174 -28.88 36.52 -33.96
N VAL A 175 -28.96 35.61 -34.94
CA VAL A 175 -28.25 35.81 -36.20
C VAL A 175 -29.04 36.91 -36.90
N ASP A 176 -28.52 38.13 -36.88
CA ASP A 176 -29.05 39.23 -37.66
C ASP A 176 -28.91 38.85 -39.14
N THR A 177 -29.92 38.19 -39.71
CA THR A 177 -30.00 38.02 -41.15
C THR A 177 -30.30 39.41 -41.73
N PRO A 178 -29.37 40.05 -42.45
CA PRO A 178 -29.66 41.35 -43.05
C PRO A 178 -30.81 41.16 -44.03
N ALA A 179 -31.81 42.05 -43.97
CA ALA A 179 -32.90 42.09 -44.93
C ALA A 179 -32.34 42.05 -46.37
N PRO A 180 -32.98 41.33 -47.31
CA PRO A 180 -32.48 41.25 -48.67
C PRO A 180 -32.41 42.66 -49.25
N ALA A 181 -31.21 43.11 -49.58
CA ALA A 181 -31.00 44.36 -50.26
C ALA A 181 -31.82 44.33 -51.55
N ALA A 182 -32.71 45.30 -51.69
CA ALA A 182 -33.52 45.50 -52.87
C ALA A 182 -32.64 45.44 -54.13
N ALA A 183 -33.09 44.67 -55.11
CA ALA A 183 -32.45 44.49 -56.39
C ALA A 183 -32.18 45.85 -57.06
N GLY A 184 -30.91 46.22 -57.12
CA GLY A 184 -30.38 47.31 -57.94
C GLY A 184 -29.36 46.74 -58.92
N ALA A 185 -29.76 46.63 -60.17
CA ALA A 185 -29.04 46.00 -61.28
C ALA A 185 -27.66 46.62 -61.58
N LYS A 186 -26.68 45.78 -61.97
CA LYS A 186 -26.21 45.63 -63.38
C LYS A 186 -25.19 44.46 -63.49
N PRO A 187 -25.27 43.59 -64.52
CA PRO A 187 -24.27 42.53 -64.71
C PRO A 187 -23.02 43.07 -65.41
N ALA A 188 -21.84 42.65 -64.95
CA ALA A 188 -20.55 42.87 -65.61
C ALA A 188 -19.91 41.51 -65.98
N PRO A 189 -19.15 41.44 -67.08
CA PRO A 189 -19.02 40.21 -67.88
C PRO A 189 -17.90 39.28 -67.42
N THR A 190 -18.08 38.00 -67.68
CA THR A 190 -17.15 36.90 -67.42
C THR A 190 -15.86 37.04 -68.23
N PRO A 191 -14.65 36.94 -67.62
CA PRO A 191 -13.44 36.69 -68.38
C PRO A 191 -13.33 35.18 -68.67
N ALA A 192 -13.21 34.88 -69.95
CA ALA A 192 -13.01 33.53 -70.48
C ALA A 192 -11.68 32.92 -70.03
N ALA A 193 -11.72 31.63 -69.69
CA ALA A 193 -10.55 30.78 -69.60
C ALA A 193 -9.95 30.55 -70.99
N LYS A 194 -8.62 30.50 -71.08
CA LYS A 194 -7.89 30.14 -72.29
C LYS A 194 -6.48 29.65 -71.94
N PRO A 195 -5.89 28.87 -72.84
CA PRO A 195 -6.22 27.50 -73.22
C PRO A 195 -5.49 26.45 -72.37
#